data_AF-A0A373A4G9-F1
#
_entry.id   AF-A0A373A4G9-F1
#
_cell.length_a   1.000
_cell.length_b   1.000
_cell.length_c   1.000
_cell.angle_alpha   90.00
_cell.angle_beta   90.00
_cell.angle_gamma   90.00
#
_symmetry.space_group_name_H-M   'P 1'
#
loop_
_entity.id
_entity.type
_entity.pdbx_description
1 polymer ?
#
loop_
_entity_poly.entity_id
_entity_poly.type
_entity_poly.pdbx_seq_one_letter_code
_entity_poly.pdbx_strand_id
1 'polypeptide(L)'
;MSDETPAPQDGADPTTPDLQAEVDKWKSLARKHEARAKDSWSELEALKPEFDALKQASLSDQELAVETARQEGRRSAAAEFGTRVATAELKAAAAAAGARLPDADFLNLSRFVGEDGTPNSEAISSFVDGLPKARKKPEYRQDLGLGPQGGGAGAGQVTRDQLKRMTRQEISKARSEGRLDAIMRGQL
;
A
#
# COMPACT_ATOMS: atom_id res chain seq x y z
N MET A 1 -30.90 76.54 -51.06
CA MET A 1 -31.45 75.32 -51.67
C MET A 1 -31.12 75.44 -53.15
N SER A 2 -30.13 74.72 -53.67
CA SER A 2 -30.13 73.26 -53.68
C SER A 2 -28.73 72.67 -53.49
N ASP A 3 -28.71 71.67 -52.62
CA ASP A 3 -27.76 70.57 -52.56
C ASP A 3 -27.86 69.81 -53.90
N GLU A 4 -26.75 69.57 -54.58
CA GLU A 4 -26.72 68.69 -55.75
C GLU A 4 -25.71 67.57 -55.49
N THR A 5 -26.25 66.50 -54.90
CA THR A 5 -25.65 65.17 -54.76
C THR A 5 -24.96 64.75 -56.06
N PRO A 6 -23.68 64.34 -56.06
CA PRO A 6 -23.12 63.67 -57.23
C PRO A 6 -23.79 62.30 -57.37
N ALA A 7 -24.46 62.13 -58.52
CA ALA A 7 -25.11 60.91 -58.98
C ALA A 7 -24.11 59.72 -59.03
N PRO A 8 -24.61 58.47 -58.96
CA PRO A 8 -23.80 57.28 -58.76
C PRO A 8 -22.89 57.04 -59.97
N GLN A 9 -21.65 56.65 -59.72
CA GLN A 9 -20.74 56.20 -60.77
C GLN A 9 -21.25 54.87 -61.32
N ASP A 10 -21.99 54.95 -62.44
CA ASP A 10 -22.34 53.80 -63.26
C ASP A 10 -21.06 53.11 -63.74
N GLY A 11 -20.90 51.86 -63.30
CA GLY A 11 -19.89 50.96 -63.83
C GLY A 11 -20.16 50.74 -65.31
N ALA A 12 -19.18 51.02 -66.16
CA ALA A 12 -19.23 50.68 -67.57
C ALA A 12 -19.42 49.16 -67.70
N ASP A 13 -20.46 48.74 -68.45
CA ASP A 13 -20.69 47.34 -68.75
C ASP A 13 -19.46 46.74 -69.46
N PRO A 14 -18.94 45.58 -68.99
CA PRO A 14 -17.75 44.99 -69.57
C PRO A 14 -18.00 44.62 -71.04
N THR A 15 -17.19 45.19 -71.93
CA THR A 15 -17.21 44.83 -73.35
C THR A 15 -16.83 43.36 -73.56
N THR A 16 -17.31 42.73 -74.63
CA THR A 16 -17.06 41.30 -74.92
C THR A 16 -15.59 40.86 -74.85
N PRO A 17 -14.59 41.67 -75.28
CA PRO A 17 -13.17 41.34 -75.10
C PRO A 17 -12.72 41.28 -73.63
N ASP A 18 -13.31 42.09 -72.75
CA ASP A 18 -13.02 42.13 -71.31
C ASP A 18 -13.56 40.88 -70.59
N LEU A 19 -14.77 40.44 -70.98
CA LEU A 19 -15.34 39.17 -70.53
C LEU A 19 -14.49 37.96 -70.92
N GLN A 20 -13.91 37.96 -72.12
CA GLN A 20 -13.04 36.88 -72.57
C GLN A 20 -11.73 36.83 -71.76
N ALA A 21 -11.14 37.99 -71.46
CA ALA A 21 -9.95 38.08 -70.62
C ALA A 21 -10.19 37.58 -69.19
N GLU A 22 -11.34 37.91 -68.60
CA GLU A 22 -11.72 37.45 -67.27
C GLU A 22 -11.99 35.93 -67.26
N VAL A 23 -12.64 35.39 -68.30
CA VAL A 23 -12.83 33.93 -68.47
C VAL A 23 -11.50 33.19 -68.55
N ASP A 24 -10.52 33.71 -69.30
CA ASP A 24 -9.21 33.07 -69.45
C ASP A 24 -8.38 33.15 -68.16
N LYS A 25 -8.51 34.25 -67.39
CA LYS A 25 -7.93 34.40 -66.06
C LYS A 25 -8.50 33.39 -65.06
N TRP A 26 -9.83 33.22 -64.99
CA TRP A 26 -10.45 32.24 -64.10
C TRP A 26 -10.11 30.80 -64.49
N LYS A 27 -10.05 30.49 -65.79
CA LYS A 27 -9.58 29.18 -66.27
C LYS A 27 -8.12 28.91 -65.86
N SER A 28 -7.25 29.90 -65.96
CA SER A 28 -5.85 29.80 -65.52
C SER A 28 -5.75 29.55 -64.01
N LEU A 29 -6.52 30.29 -63.22
CA LEU A 29 -6.57 30.10 -61.77
C LEU A 29 -7.11 28.73 -61.40
N ALA A 30 -8.21 28.29 -62.01
CA ALA A 30 -8.78 26.96 -61.77
C ALA A 30 -7.77 25.84 -62.04
N ARG A 31 -7.04 25.90 -63.17
CA ARG A 31 -5.98 24.93 -63.48
C ARG A 31 -4.83 24.96 -62.47
N LYS A 32 -4.42 26.15 -62.01
CA LYS A 32 -3.38 26.29 -60.98
C LYS A 32 -3.83 25.70 -59.64
N HIS A 33 -5.09 25.90 -59.26
CA HIS A 33 -5.65 25.32 -58.04
C HIS A 33 -5.76 23.80 -58.14
N GLU A 34 -6.19 23.28 -59.28
CA GLU A 34 -6.23 21.84 -59.53
C GLU A 34 -4.84 21.21 -59.47
N ALA A 35 -3.84 21.85 -60.10
CA ALA A 35 -2.45 21.39 -60.04
C ALA A 35 -1.92 21.38 -58.60
N ARG A 36 -2.07 22.49 -57.87
CA ARG A 36 -1.67 22.58 -56.46
C ARG A 36 -2.38 21.58 -55.57
N ALA A 37 -3.67 21.33 -55.81
CA ALA A 37 -4.40 20.32 -55.07
C ALA A 37 -3.78 18.94 -55.30
N LYS A 38 -3.52 18.56 -56.56
CA LYS A 38 -2.87 17.29 -56.90
C LYS A 38 -1.49 17.16 -56.26
N ASP A 39 -0.68 18.21 -56.33
CA ASP A 39 0.66 18.23 -55.72
C ASP A 39 0.55 18.05 -54.20
N SER A 40 -0.33 18.80 -53.53
CA SER A 40 -0.55 18.70 -52.08
C SER A 40 -1.08 17.34 -51.64
N TRP A 41 -1.95 16.72 -52.45
CA TRP A 41 -2.43 15.36 -52.21
C TRP A 41 -1.30 14.34 -52.36
N SER A 42 -0.45 14.50 -53.37
CA SER A 42 0.69 13.60 -53.58
C SER A 42 1.72 13.71 -52.46
N GLU A 43 1.96 14.93 -51.95
CA GLU A 43 2.84 15.17 -50.82
C GLU A 43 2.27 14.56 -49.53
N LEU A 44 0.98 14.77 -49.25
CA LEU A 44 0.29 14.13 -48.11
C LEU A 44 0.38 12.60 -48.16
N GLU A 45 0.19 12.00 -49.34
CA GLU A 45 0.29 10.55 -49.51
C GLU A 45 1.73 10.06 -49.28
N ALA A 46 2.73 10.84 -49.70
CA ALA A 46 4.14 10.53 -49.46
C ALA A 46 4.56 10.64 -47.99
N LEU A 47 3.95 11.57 -47.23
CA LEU A 47 4.21 11.78 -45.79
C LEU A 47 3.46 10.80 -44.88
N LYS A 48 2.35 10.23 -45.36
CA LYS A 48 1.55 9.26 -44.62
C LYS A 48 2.35 8.07 -44.04
N PRO A 49 3.23 7.38 -44.80
CA PRO A 49 4.01 6.27 -44.25
C PRO A 49 4.98 6.70 -43.14
N GLU A 50 5.58 7.89 -43.24
CA GLU A 50 6.48 8.40 -42.20
C GLU A 50 5.72 8.73 -40.91
N PHE A 51 4.53 9.32 -41.04
CA PHE A 51 3.65 9.58 -39.92
C PHE A 51 3.17 8.28 -39.25
N ASP A 52 2.80 7.27 -40.04
CA ASP A 52 2.39 5.97 -39.53
C ASP A 52 3.58 5.26 -38.82
N ALA A 53 4.80 5.34 -39.37
CA ALA A 53 6.01 4.81 -38.76
C ALA A 53 6.35 5.53 -37.43
N LEU A 54 6.28 6.85 -37.40
CA LEU A 54 6.53 7.64 -36.18
C LEU A 54 5.50 7.33 -35.09
N LYS A 55 4.22 7.15 -35.47
CA LYS A 55 3.18 6.70 -34.54
C LYS A 55 3.45 5.32 -33.99
N GLN A 56 3.85 4.37 -34.82
CA GLN A 56 4.19 3.01 -34.37
C GLN A 56 5.38 3.02 -33.42
N ALA A 57 6.46 3.74 -33.75
CA ALA A 57 7.62 3.90 -32.87
C ALA A 57 7.24 4.60 -31.54
N SER A 58 6.42 5.64 -31.61
CA SER A 58 5.94 6.35 -30.42
C SER A 58 5.05 5.47 -29.55
N LEU A 59 4.25 4.57 -30.14
CA LEU A 59 3.44 3.60 -29.40
C LEU A 59 4.33 2.58 -28.70
N SER A 60 5.34 2.02 -29.37
CA SER A 60 6.26 1.05 -28.76
C SER A 60 7.07 1.67 -27.61
N ASP A 61 7.52 2.91 -27.78
CA ASP A 61 8.26 3.62 -26.73
C ASP A 61 7.36 3.93 -25.53
N GLN A 62 6.10 4.32 -25.77
CA GLN A 62 5.11 4.52 -24.71
C GLN A 62 4.77 3.23 -23.98
N GLU A 63 4.61 2.11 -24.70
CA GLU A 63 4.36 0.80 -24.09
C GLU A 63 5.51 0.37 -23.19
N LEU A 64 6.76 0.53 -23.65
CA LEU A 64 7.94 0.26 -22.86
C LEU A 64 8.06 1.17 -21.63
N ALA A 65 7.75 2.47 -21.79
CA ALA A 65 7.76 3.43 -20.70
C ALA A 65 6.69 3.09 -19.64
N VAL A 66 5.49 2.69 -20.06
CA VAL A 66 4.41 2.27 -19.16
C VAL A 66 4.77 0.99 -18.43
N GLU A 67 5.34 -0.01 -19.11
CA GLU A 67 5.76 -1.26 -18.48
C GLU A 67 6.90 -1.02 -17.47
N THR A 68 7.88 -0.21 -17.84
CA THR A 68 8.96 0.21 -16.93
C THR A 68 8.41 0.96 -15.72
N ALA A 69 7.48 1.91 -15.92
CA ALA A 69 6.83 2.64 -14.84
C ALA A 69 6.00 1.73 -13.93
N ARG A 70 5.34 0.71 -14.48
CA ARG A 70 4.62 -0.31 -13.68
C ARG A 70 5.57 -1.14 -12.84
N GLN A 71 6.68 -1.60 -13.42
CA GLN A 71 7.68 -2.38 -12.69
C GLN A 71 8.31 -1.55 -11.57
N GLU A 72 8.67 -0.30 -11.86
CA GLU A 72 9.22 0.62 -10.86
C GLU A 72 8.19 0.95 -9.77
N GLY A 73 6.93 1.19 -10.14
CA GLY A 73 5.85 1.41 -9.18
C GLY A 73 5.64 0.22 -8.24
N ARG A 74 5.70 -1.01 -8.76
CA ARG A 74 5.64 -2.23 -7.94
C ARG A 74 6.83 -2.33 -6.99
N ARG A 75 8.04 -2.05 -7.47
CA ARG A 75 9.26 -2.06 -6.64
C ARG A 75 9.22 -1.00 -5.54
N SER A 76 8.79 0.23 -5.86
CA SER A 76 8.62 1.31 -4.88
C SER A 76 7.59 0.94 -3.83
N ALA A 77 6.44 0.40 -4.23
CA ALA A 77 5.41 -0.06 -3.29
C ALA A 77 5.91 -1.19 -2.39
N ALA A 78 6.64 -2.16 -2.96
CA ALA A 78 7.24 -3.25 -2.19
C ALA A 78 8.33 -2.74 -1.22
N ALA A 79 9.13 -1.74 -1.61
CA ALA A 79 10.10 -1.12 -0.73
C ALA A 79 9.45 -0.33 0.43
N GLU A 80 8.39 0.42 0.15
CA GLU A 80 7.69 1.25 1.14
C GLU A 80 6.88 0.42 2.15
N PHE A 81 6.21 -0.64 1.68
CA PHE A 81 5.27 -1.40 2.49
C PHE A 81 5.75 -2.80 2.85
N GLY A 82 6.77 -3.35 2.18
CA GLY A 82 7.25 -4.71 2.38
C GLY A 82 7.57 -5.03 3.83
N THR A 83 8.31 -4.15 4.51
CA THR A 83 8.62 -4.32 5.93
C THR A 83 7.37 -4.28 6.81
N ARG A 84 6.38 -3.43 6.49
CA ARG A 84 5.12 -3.33 7.25
C ARG A 84 4.27 -4.57 7.08
N VAL A 85 4.15 -5.07 5.84
CA VAL A 85 3.39 -6.29 5.53
C VAL A 85 4.07 -7.51 6.16
N ALA A 86 5.40 -7.66 6.03
CA ALA A 86 6.14 -8.73 6.68
C ALA A 86 5.99 -8.71 8.21
N THR A 87 5.96 -7.52 8.82
CA THR A 87 5.68 -7.38 10.26
C THR A 87 4.26 -7.81 10.62
N ALA A 88 3.27 -7.49 9.78
CA ALA A 88 1.89 -7.91 10.00
C ALA A 88 1.73 -9.42 9.87
N GLU A 89 2.35 -10.04 8.86
CA GLU A 89 2.37 -11.49 8.70
C GLU A 89 3.08 -12.19 9.85
N LEU A 90 4.23 -11.67 10.29
CA LEU A 90 4.94 -12.21 11.45
C LEU A 90 4.06 -12.19 12.71
N LYS A 91 3.36 -11.09 12.95
CA LYS A 91 2.39 -10.97 14.06
C LYS A 91 1.24 -11.97 13.94
N ALA A 92 0.69 -12.14 12.74
CA ALA A 92 -0.39 -13.08 12.48
C ALA A 92 0.06 -14.54 12.69
N ALA A 93 1.23 -14.90 12.15
CA ALA A 93 1.81 -16.24 12.29
C ALA A 93 2.13 -16.57 13.76
N ALA A 94 2.73 -15.63 14.50
CA ALA A 94 3.00 -15.83 15.92
C ALA A 94 1.71 -15.97 16.75
N ALA A 95 0.68 -15.17 16.46
CA ALA A 95 -0.62 -15.29 17.12
C ALA A 95 -1.28 -16.65 16.84
N ALA A 96 -1.23 -17.14 15.59
CA ALA A 96 -1.74 -18.45 15.22
C ALA A 96 -0.99 -19.59 15.93
N ALA A 97 0.33 -19.45 16.10
CA ALA A 97 1.16 -20.41 16.82
C ALA A 97 1.04 -20.32 18.36
N GLY A 98 0.34 -19.32 18.89
CA GLY A 98 0.30 -19.02 20.32
C GLY A 98 1.68 -18.65 20.89
N ALA A 99 2.57 -18.12 20.06
CA ALA A 99 3.90 -17.69 20.44
C ALA A 99 3.87 -16.19 20.79
N ARG A 100 4.70 -15.80 21.77
CA ARG A 100 4.90 -14.38 22.09
C ARG A 100 6.10 -13.86 21.31
N LEU A 101 5.86 -12.85 20.48
CA LEU A 101 6.94 -12.16 19.77
C LEU A 101 7.76 -11.28 20.74
N PRO A 102 9.09 -11.20 20.55
CA PRO A 102 9.90 -10.16 21.18
C PRO A 102 9.57 -8.78 20.60
N ASP A 103 10.01 -7.71 21.26
CA ASP A 103 9.77 -6.35 20.78
C ASP A 103 10.35 -6.14 19.39
N ALA A 104 9.60 -5.41 18.55
CA ALA A 104 9.92 -5.20 17.15
C ALA A 104 11.28 -4.52 16.92
N ASP A 105 11.74 -3.72 17.88
CA ASP A 105 13.02 -3.01 17.82
C ASP A 105 14.23 -3.95 17.88
N PHE A 106 14.06 -5.17 18.41
CA PHE A 106 15.12 -6.19 18.44
C PHE A 106 15.05 -7.16 17.26
N LEU A 107 14.03 -7.05 16.41
CA LEU A 107 13.84 -7.94 15.27
C LEU A 107 14.48 -7.33 14.02
N ASN A 108 15.33 -8.12 13.36
CA ASN A 108 15.84 -7.74 12.04
C ASN A 108 14.76 -8.01 10.98
N LEU A 109 13.83 -7.06 10.83
CA LEU A 109 12.66 -7.18 9.94
C LEU A 109 13.05 -7.38 8.47
N SER A 110 14.25 -6.95 8.06
CA SER A 110 14.73 -7.14 6.69
C SER A 110 14.94 -8.61 6.31
N ARG A 111 15.16 -9.51 7.29
CA ARG A 111 15.30 -10.95 7.03
C ARG A 111 14.00 -11.64 6.66
N PHE A 112 12.87 -11.00 6.94
CA PHE A 112 11.53 -11.50 6.64
C PHE A 112 10.96 -10.89 5.35
N VAL A 113 11.76 -10.12 4.63
CA VAL A 113 11.40 -9.53 3.34
C VAL A 113 12.31 -10.16 2.28
N GLY A 114 11.71 -10.65 1.19
CA GLY A 114 12.41 -11.20 0.03
C GLY A 114 13.09 -10.15 -0.83
N GLU A 115 13.87 -10.57 -1.82
CA GLU A 115 14.58 -9.67 -2.76
C GLU A 115 13.62 -8.79 -3.58
N ASP A 116 12.37 -9.24 -3.74
CA ASP A 116 11.30 -8.52 -4.43
C ASP A 116 10.53 -7.55 -3.53
N GLY A 117 10.92 -7.42 -2.25
CA GLY A 117 10.23 -6.60 -1.25
C GLY A 117 8.94 -7.22 -0.72
N THR A 118 8.65 -8.49 -1.04
CA THR A 118 7.48 -9.20 -0.51
C THR A 118 7.81 -9.96 0.78
N PRO A 119 6.82 -10.30 1.61
CA PRO A 119 7.05 -11.12 2.80
C PRO A 119 7.58 -12.52 2.47
N ASN A 120 8.66 -12.94 3.14
CA ASN A 120 9.20 -14.28 3.03
C ASN A 120 8.52 -15.21 4.05
N SER A 121 7.48 -15.93 3.61
CA SER A 121 6.69 -16.82 4.46
C SER A 121 7.50 -17.98 5.08
N GLU A 122 8.54 -18.47 4.42
CA GLU A 122 9.40 -19.55 4.94
C GLU A 122 10.31 -19.05 6.08
N ALA A 123 10.88 -17.85 5.92
CA ALA A 123 11.65 -17.21 6.97
C ALA A 123 10.77 -16.87 8.18
N ILE A 124 9.54 -16.43 7.94
CA ILE A 124 8.57 -16.12 8.99
C ILE A 124 8.16 -17.39 9.75
N SER A 125 7.80 -18.47 9.03
CA SER A 125 7.35 -19.72 9.65
C SER A 125 8.45 -20.37 10.48
N SER A 126 9.67 -20.47 9.93
CA SER A 126 10.83 -21.03 10.63
C SER A 126 11.18 -20.25 11.91
N PHE A 127 11.09 -18.91 11.87
CA PHE A 127 11.29 -18.09 13.06
C PHE A 127 10.19 -18.32 14.11
N VAL A 128 8.92 -18.33 13.69
CA VAL A 128 7.78 -18.54 14.60
C VAL A 128 7.83 -19.93 15.25
N ASP A 129 8.26 -20.96 14.52
CA ASP A 129 8.39 -22.31 15.08
C ASP A 129 9.52 -22.43 16.10
N GLY A 130 10.58 -21.62 15.96
CA GLY A 130 11.65 -21.52 16.94
C GLY A 130 11.28 -20.77 18.23
N LEU A 131 10.15 -20.05 18.24
CA LEU A 131 9.72 -19.30 19.42
C LEU A 131 9.13 -20.21 20.51
N PRO A 132 9.33 -19.87 21.79
CA PRO A 132 8.69 -20.57 22.89
C PRO A 132 7.16 -20.41 22.77
N LYS A 133 6.50 -21.51 22.44
CA LYS A 133 5.03 -21.57 22.35
C LYS A 133 4.46 -21.45 23.76
N ALA A 134 3.48 -20.56 23.96
CA ALA A 134 2.84 -20.44 25.25
C ALA A 134 2.24 -21.81 25.62
N ARG A 135 2.60 -22.33 26.79
CA ARG A 135 1.97 -23.55 27.31
C ARG A 135 0.47 -23.28 27.36
N LYS A 136 -0.32 -24.03 26.58
CA LYS A 136 -1.77 -23.95 26.64
C LYS A 136 -2.16 -24.10 28.10
N LYS A 137 -2.87 -23.10 28.65
CA LYS A 137 -3.50 -23.27 29.96
C LYS A 137 -4.35 -24.53 29.85
N PRO A 138 -4.25 -25.45 30.82
CA PRO A 138 -5.07 -26.65 30.78
C PRO A 138 -6.54 -26.21 30.74
N GLU A 139 -7.29 -26.80 29.83
CA GLU A 139 -8.71 -26.50 29.60
C GLU A 139 -9.53 -26.74 30.89
N TYR A 140 -9.05 -27.68 31.70
CA TYR A 140 -9.62 -28.02 32.98
C TYR A 140 -8.68 -27.63 34.12
N ARG A 141 -9.29 -27.28 35.24
CA ARG A 141 -8.59 -27.03 36.50
C ARG A 141 -7.84 -28.33 36.86
N GLN A 142 -6.51 -28.25 36.96
CA GLN A 142 -5.66 -29.41 37.26
C GLN A 142 -5.64 -29.76 38.75
N ASP A 143 -6.55 -29.20 39.54
CA ASP A 143 -6.65 -29.56 40.94
C ASP A 143 -7.27 -30.95 41.06
N LEU A 144 -6.58 -31.84 41.76
CA LEU A 144 -7.06 -33.21 41.99
C LEU A 144 -8.17 -33.27 43.05
N GLY A 145 -8.79 -32.13 43.41
CA GLY A 145 -9.75 -32.05 44.52
C GLY A 145 -9.14 -32.36 45.89
N LEU A 146 -7.82 -32.45 46.00
CA LEU A 146 -7.07 -32.87 47.20
C LEU A 146 -6.98 -31.75 48.28
N GLY A 147 -7.89 -30.78 48.27
CA GLY A 147 -7.78 -29.59 49.11
C GLY A 147 -6.61 -28.67 48.72
N PRO A 148 -6.30 -27.64 49.52
CA PRO A 148 -5.22 -26.71 49.23
C PRO A 148 -3.86 -27.44 49.27
N GLN A 149 -3.34 -27.81 48.10
CA GLN A 149 -1.99 -28.36 47.99
C GLN A 149 -0.97 -27.24 48.15
N GLY A 150 -0.65 -26.90 49.40
CA GLY A 150 0.65 -26.37 49.84
C GLY A 150 1.25 -25.11 49.20
N GLY A 151 0.57 -24.44 48.27
CA GLY A 151 1.05 -23.19 47.64
C GLY A 151 0.41 -21.92 48.20
N GLY A 152 -0.50 -22.06 49.17
CA GLY A 152 -1.34 -20.96 49.69
C GLY A 152 -1.06 -20.54 51.13
N ALA A 153 -0.15 -21.21 51.84
CA ALA A 153 0.46 -20.65 53.04
C ALA A 153 1.76 -19.97 52.57
N GLY A 154 1.70 -18.67 52.23
CA GLY A 154 2.90 -17.89 51.98
C GLY A 154 3.93 -18.19 53.07
N ALA A 155 5.19 -18.39 52.67
CA ALA A 155 6.32 -19.02 53.38
C ALA A 155 6.69 -18.44 54.77
N GLY A 156 5.71 -18.19 55.62
CA GLY A 156 5.77 -17.48 56.88
C GLY A 156 4.47 -17.54 57.70
N GLN A 157 3.42 -18.23 57.25
CA GLN A 157 2.24 -18.48 58.10
C GLN A 157 2.59 -19.46 59.24
N VAL A 158 2.17 -19.12 60.45
CA VAL A 158 2.33 -19.95 61.66
C VAL A 158 1.35 -21.10 61.60
N THR A 159 1.82 -22.33 61.85
CA THR A 159 0.96 -23.52 61.90
C THR A 159 0.29 -23.68 63.27
N ARG A 160 -0.77 -24.50 63.35
CA ARG A 160 -1.52 -24.73 64.61
C ARG A 160 -0.63 -25.28 65.73
N ASP A 161 0.37 -26.08 65.40
CA ASP A 161 1.30 -26.64 66.37
C ASP A 161 2.45 -25.69 66.75
N GLN A 162 2.81 -24.74 65.88
CA GLN A 162 3.70 -23.65 66.25
C GLN A 162 2.99 -22.67 67.19
N LEU A 163 1.72 -22.35 66.92
CA LEU A 163 0.91 -21.46 67.77
C LEU A 163 0.82 -21.94 69.21
N LYS A 164 0.68 -23.25 69.46
CA LYS A 164 0.64 -23.84 70.81
C LYS A 164 1.95 -23.68 71.59
N ARG A 165 3.08 -23.50 70.90
CA ARG A 165 4.42 -23.36 71.49
C ARG A 165 4.88 -21.90 71.60
N MET A 166 4.10 -20.97 71.04
CA MET A 166 4.41 -19.54 71.06
C MET A 166 3.91 -18.88 72.35
N THR A 167 4.67 -17.90 72.83
CA THR A 167 4.30 -17.04 73.95
C THR A 167 3.29 -15.99 73.50
N ARG A 168 2.57 -15.38 74.47
CA ARG A 168 1.56 -14.33 74.18
C ARG A 168 2.12 -13.16 73.36
N GLN A 169 3.38 -12.78 73.58
CA GLN A 169 4.04 -11.70 72.85
C GLN A 169 4.32 -12.09 71.39
N GLU A 170 4.75 -13.33 71.16
CA GLU A 170 5.00 -13.84 69.80
C GLU A 170 3.71 -13.98 69.01
N ILE A 171 2.61 -14.36 69.67
CA ILE A 171 1.27 -14.42 69.05
C ILE A 171 0.82 -13.02 68.60
N SER A 172 0.98 -12.00 69.45
CA SER A 172 0.63 -10.62 69.04
C SER A 172 1.48 -10.12 67.87
N LYS A 173 2.78 -10.45 67.85
CA LYS A 173 3.70 -10.10 66.76
C LYS A 173 3.33 -10.81 65.46
N ALA A 174 3.07 -12.11 65.52
CA ALA A 174 2.63 -12.88 64.35
C ALA A 174 1.28 -12.40 63.82
N ARG A 175 0.39 -11.90 64.70
CA ARG A 175 -0.87 -11.28 64.28
C ARG A 175 -0.65 -9.95 63.55
N SER A 176 0.21 -9.07 64.05
CA SER A 176 0.52 -7.80 63.38
C SER A 176 1.24 -8.01 62.05
N GLU A 177 1.97 -9.10 61.91
CA GLU A 177 2.71 -9.45 60.69
C GLU A 177 1.87 -10.27 59.69
N GLY A 178 0.57 -10.48 59.94
CA GLY A 178 -0.34 -11.24 59.06
C GLY A 178 0.00 -12.73 58.97
N ARG A 179 0.83 -13.25 59.88
CA ARG A 179 1.30 -14.66 59.87
C ARG A 179 0.29 -15.65 60.47
N LEU A 180 -0.85 -15.17 60.98
CA LEU A 180 -1.92 -16.00 61.56
C LEU A 180 -3.17 -16.07 60.68
N ASP A 181 -3.15 -15.48 59.49
CA ASP A 181 -4.31 -15.35 58.62
C ASP A 181 -4.86 -16.70 58.16
N ALA A 182 -3.98 -17.69 57.96
CA ALA A 182 -4.41 -19.04 57.61
C ALA A 182 -5.18 -19.73 58.76
N ILE A 183 -4.73 -19.54 60.02
CA ILE A 183 -5.41 -20.06 61.21
C ILE A 183 -6.75 -19.35 61.42
N MET A 184 -6.77 -18.02 61.27
CA MET A 184 -7.97 -17.20 61.48
C MET A 184 -9.05 -17.46 60.42
N ARG A 185 -8.66 -17.78 59.19
CA ARG A 185 -9.58 -18.13 58.09
C ARG A 185 -9.97 -19.61 58.05
N GLY A 186 -9.47 -20.43 58.98
CA GLY A 186 -9.76 -21.87 59.02
C GLY A 186 -9.19 -22.65 57.83
N GLN A 187 -8.06 -22.19 57.27
CA GLN A 187 -7.44 -22.73 56.06
C GLN A 187 -6.35 -23.78 56.36
N LEU A 188 -6.28 -24.29 57.60
CA LEU A 188 -5.27 -25.21 58.14
C LEU A 188 -5.91 -26.41 58.85
#